data_AF-X0U5W6-F1
#
_entry.id   AF-X0U5W6-F1
#
_cell.length_a   1.000
_cell.length_b   1.000
_cell.length_c   1.000
_cell.angle_alpha   90.00
_cell.angle_beta   90.00
_cell.angle_gamma   90.00
#
_symmetry.space_group_name_H-M   'P 1'
#
loop_
_entity.id
_entity.type
_entity.pdbx_description
1 polymer ?
#
loop_
_entity_poly.entity_id
_entity_poly.type
_entity_poly.pdbx_seq_one_letter_code
_entity_poly.pdbx_strand_id
1 'polypeptide(L)'
;QFTGPVAPNDHYTVVLVGGNNNVADVYIPNPVSVIANNSAGLAVAAAGEQMWEQALEGTFTAEEMMRIMVAALAGKLSGADTGSIAIRDIADTKDRITATTSVEGNRISVTLDGG
;
A
#
# COMPACT_ATOMS: atom_id res chain seq x y z
N GLN A 1 -29.59 35.96 -7.41
CA GLN A 1 -29.85 37.40 -7.66
C GLN A 1 -28.67 38.17 -7.09
N PHE A 2 -27.91 38.90 -7.90
CA PHE A 2 -26.82 39.76 -7.39
C PHE A 2 -27.45 41.00 -6.75
N THR A 3 -27.26 41.21 -5.46
CA THR A 3 -27.82 42.36 -4.75
C THR A 3 -26.70 43.20 -4.14
N GLY A 4 -26.20 44.17 -4.91
CA GLY A 4 -25.40 45.30 -4.40
C GLY A 4 -23.91 45.29 -4.74
N PRO A 5 -23.25 46.48 -4.73
CA PRO A 5 -21.82 46.61 -4.97
C PRO A 5 -21.02 46.08 -3.77
N VAL A 6 -19.99 45.29 -4.03
CA VAL A 6 -19.16 44.62 -3.01
C VAL A 6 -17.80 45.32 -2.96
N ALA A 7 -17.20 45.46 -1.77
CA ALA A 7 -15.97 46.23 -1.61
C ALA A 7 -14.82 45.62 -2.44
N PRO A 8 -13.79 46.39 -2.82
CA PRO A 8 -12.74 45.95 -3.77
C PRO A 8 -11.97 44.67 -3.38
N ASN A 9 -12.08 44.23 -2.13
CA ASN A 9 -11.39 43.05 -1.58
C ASN A 9 -12.36 42.03 -0.95
N ASP A 10 -13.66 42.21 -1.12
CA ASP A 10 -14.66 41.27 -0.61
C ASP A 10 -14.84 40.12 -1.61
N HIS A 11 -14.91 38.89 -1.09
CA HIS A 11 -15.20 37.73 -1.90
C HIS A 11 -16.70 37.66 -2.21
N TYR A 12 -17.05 37.66 -3.50
CA TYR A 12 -18.40 37.32 -3.93
C TYR A 12 -18.65 35.84 -3.65
N THR A 13 -19.45 35.51 -2.64
CA THR A 13 -19.94 34.14 -2.47
C THR A 13 -21.13 33.94 -3.40
N VAL A 14 -20.99 33.09 -4.41
CA VAL A 14 -22.10 32.70 -5.27
C VAL A 14 -22.98 31.74 -4.49
N VAL A 15 -24.11 32.22 -3.98
CA VAL A 15 -25.17 31.36 -3.46
C VAL A 15 -25.99 30.86 -4.65
N LEU A 16 -25.74 29.61 -5.04
CA LEU A 16 -26.53 28.92 -6.06
C LEU A 16 -27.93 28.66 -5.50
N VAL A 17 -28.96 29.10 -6.23
CA VAL A 17 -30.37 28.96 -5.82
C VAL A 17 -30.95 27.76 -6.57
N GLY A 18 -31.32 26.71 -5.83
CA GLY A 18 -31.76 25.42 -6.37
C GLY A 18 -31.28 24.24 -5.50
N GLY A 19 -31.74 23.02 -5.81
CA GLY A 19 -31.38 21.83 -5.04
C GLY A 19 -30.00 21.24 -5.38
N ASN A 20 -29.44 21.57 -6.53
CA ASN A 20 -28.24 20.97 -7.11
C ASN A 20 -27.17 22.03 -7.31
N ASN A 21 -26.19 22.04 -6.40
CA ASN A 21 -25.02 22.93 -6.41
C ASN A 21 -23.74 22.20 -6.85
N ASN A 22 -23.90 21.15 -7.66
CA ASN A 22 -22.79 20.34 -8.13
C ASN A 22 -22.05 21.05 -9.26
N VAL A 23 -20.74 21.20 -9.15
CA VAL A 23 -19.89 21.87 -10.15
C VAL A 23 -19.91 21.11 -11.50
N ALA A 24 -20.29 19.82 -11.50
CA ALA A 24 -20.48 19.01 -12.70
C ALA A 24 -21.74 19.35 -13.52
N ASP A 25 -22.70 20.08 -12.95
CA ASP A 25 -23.94 20.51 -13.60
C ASP A 25 -23.80 21.89 -14.29
N VAL A 26 -22.66 22.57 -14.11
CA VAL A 26 -22.32 23.77 -14.87
C VAL A 26 -21.96 23.36 -16.29
N TYR A 27 -22.81 23.66 -17.27
CA TYR A 27 -22.53 23.40 -18.70
C TYR A 27 -21.26 24.14 -19.14
N ILE A 28 -20.19 23.41 -19.43
CA ILE A 28 -18.93 23.97 -19.93
C ILE A 28 -18.90 23.82 -21.47
N PRO A 29 -18.89 24.93 -22.24
CA PRO A 29 -18.86 24.89 -23.72
C PRO A 29 -17.53 24.38 -24.32
N ASN A 30 -16.52 24.11 -23.49
CA ASN A 30 -15.23 23.51 -23.86
C ASN A 30 -15.08 22.13 -23.17
N PRO A 31 -14.36 21.16 -23.76
CA PRO A 31 -14.25 19.78 -23.24
C PRO A 31 -13.31 19.67 -22.02
N VAL A 32 -13.44 20.56 -21.03
CA VAL A 32 -12.72 20.48 -19.77
C VAL A 32 -13.59 19.70 -18.80
N SER A 33 -13.26 18.42 -18.56
CA SER A 33 -13.90 17.61 -17.53
C SER A 33 -13.29 17.93 -16.17
N VAL A 34 -14.07 18.53 -15.27
CA VAL A 34 -13.72 18.60 -13.85
C VAL A 34 -14.13 17.28 -13.22
N ILE A 35 -13.20 16.33 -13.12
CA ILE A 35 -13.44 15.06 -12.43
C ILE A 35 -13.48 15.36 -10.93
N ALA A 36 -14.68 15.60 -10.39
CA ALA A 36 -14.92 15.95 -8.98
C ALA A 36 -14.44 14.88 -7.97
N ASN A 37 -13.96 13.72 -8.46
CA ASN A 37 -13.47 12.59 -7.66
C ASN A 37 -11.96 12.36 -7.74
N ASN A 38 -11.18 13.22 -8.43
CA ASN A 38 -9.72 13.02 -8.53
C ASN A 38 -8.94 13.37 -7.23
N SER A 39 -9.62 13.80 -6.17
CA SER A 39 -9.04 13.94 -4.83
C SER A 39 -9.78 13.14 -3.75
N ALA A 40 -11.01 12.67 -4.00
CA ALA A 40 -11.78 11.87 -3.07
C ALA A 40 -11.44 10.37 -3.12
N GLY A 41 -10.73 9.92 -4.16
CA GLY A 41 -10.29 8.53 -4.33
C GLY A 41 -8.81 8.25 -3.99
N LEU A 42 -7.98 9.29 -3.83
CA LEU A 42 -6.61 9.13 -3.37
C LEU A 42 -6.60 9.26 -1.84
N ALA A 43 -6.99 8.18 -1.17
CA ALA A 43 -6.70 8.01 0.24
C ALA A 43 -5.18 7.91 0.39
N VAL A 44 -4.51 9.05 0.60
CA VAL A 44 -3.04 9.13 0.78
C VAL A 44 -2.56 8.26 1.96
N ALA A 45 -3.44 7.98 2.93
CA ALA A 45 -3.16 7.02 4.00
C ALA A 45 -3.33 5.55 3.57
N ALA A 46 -4.25 5.24 2.64
CA ALA A 46 -4.52 3.86 2.24
C ALA A 46 -3.58 3.36 1.14
N ALA A 47 -3.04 4.22 0.28
CA ALA A 47 -2.17 3.76 -0.80
C ALA A 47 -0.91 3.06 -0.28
N GLY A 48 -0.29 3.59 0.79
CA GLY A 48 0.92 3.00 1.38
C GLY A 48 0.68 1.62 2.00
N GLU A 49 -0.32 1.52 2.86
CA GLU A 49 -0.70 0.27 3.55
C GLU A 49 -1.22 -0.79 2.56
N GLN A 50 -2.06 -0.38 1.60
CA GLN A 50 -2.59 -1.27 0.56
C GLN A 50 -1.49 -1.85 -0.35
N MET A 51 -0.42 -1.10 -0.61
CA MET A 51 0.71 -1.62 -1.39
C MET A 51 1.46 -2.71 -0.64
N TRP A 52 1.56 -2.63 0.69
CA TRP A 52 2.23 -3.63 1.50
C TRP A 52 1.39 -4.91 1.67
N GLU A 53 0.07 -4.78 1.69
CA GLU A 53 -0.89 -5.90 1.76
C GLU A 53 -1.12 -6.59 0.40
N GLN A 54 -0.67 -5.99 -0.70
CA GLN A 54 -0.85 -6.57 -2.03
C GLN A 54 -0.01 -7.85 -2.20
N ALA A 55 -0.66 -8.95 -2.60
CA ALA A 55 0.02 -10.18 -3.02
C ALA A 55 0.80 -9.95 -4.32
N LEU A 56 2.10 -10.23 -4.30
CA LEU A 56 2.99 -10.04 -5.45
C LEU A 56 3.54 -11.36 -5.99
N GLU A 57 3.79 -12.35 -5.13
CA GLU A 57 4.27 -13.67 -5.53
C GLU A 57 3.44 -14.77 -4.86
N GLY A 58 2.64 -15.48 -5.66
CA GLY A 58 1.70 -16.47 -5.15
C GLY A 58 0.71 -15.85 -4.17
N THR A 59 0.74 -16.29 -2.92
CA THR A 59 -0.10 -15.78 -1.84
C THR A 59 0.62 -14.79 -0.93
N PHE A 60 1.92 -14.51 -1.16
CA PHE A 60 2.69 -13.64 -0.29
C PHE A 60 2.50 -12.17 -0.63
N THR A 61 2.21 -11.37 0.40
CA THR A 61 2.14 -9.91 0.30
C THR A 61 3.53 -9.28 0.26
N ALA A 62 3.63 -8.04 -0.19
CA ALA A 62 4.88 -7.28 -0.15
C ALA A 62 5.49 -7.21 1.26
N GLU A 63 4.64 -7.10 2.28
CA GLU A 63 5.07 -7.04 3.69
C GLU A 63 5.66 -8.38 4.15
N GLU A 64 4.98 -9.49 3.83
CA GLU A 64 5.41 -10.84 4.16
C GLU A 64 6.74 -11.18 3.48
N MET A 65 6.89 -10.82 2.20
CA MET A 65 8.15 -10.97 1.48
C MET A 65 9.26 -10.14 2.12
N MET A 66 8.98 -8.92 2.57
CA MET A 66 9.99 -8.09 3.26
C MET A 66 10.46 -8.75 4.54
N ARG A 67 9.56 -9.32 5.35
CA ARG A 67 9.93 -10.08 6.55
C ARG A 67 10.82 -11.28 6.22
N ILE A 68 10.49 -12.03 5.16
CA ILE A 68 11.27 -13.17 4.69
C ILE A 68 12.66 -12.73 4.21
N MET A 69 12.75 -11.65 3.43
CA MET A 69 14.02 -11.10 2.94
C MET A 69 14.91 -10.66 4.11
N VAL A 70 14.35 -9.94 5.07
CA VAL A 70 15.07 -9.49 6.25
C VAL A 70 15.59 -10.68 7.07
N ALA A 71 14.78 -11.74 7.24
CA ALA A 71 15.24 -12.96 7.90
C ALA A 71 16.40 -13.61 7.14
N ALA A 72 16.32 -13.74 5.81
CA ALA A 72 17.39 -14.30 5.00
C ALA A 72 18.72 -13.53 5.13
N LEU A 73 18.65 -12.21 5.32
CA LEU A 73 19.82 -11.31 5.35
C LEU A 73 20.42 -11.13 6.74
N ALA A 74 19.58 -11.11 7.79
CA ALA A 74 20.00 -10.73 9.15
C ALA A 74 19.61 -11.75 10.23
N GLY A 75 18.83 -12.77 9.88
CA GLY A 75 18.29 -13.74 10.81
C GLY A 75 19.35 -14.67 11.40
N LYS A 76 19.13 -15.10 12.64
CA LYS A 76 19.96 -16.13 13.27
C LYS A 76 19.74 -17.47 12.56
N LEU A 77 20.83 -18.09 12.11
CA LEU A 77 20.86 -19.38 11.44
C LEU A 77 21.09 -20.51 12.45
N SER A 78 20.36 -21.63 12.31
CA SER A 78 20.59 -22.87 13.06
C SER A 78 20.40 -24.12 12.18
N GLY A 79 20.98 -25.24 12.61
CA GLY A 79 20.79 -26.56 12.00
C GLY A 79 21.48 -26.80 10.65
N ALA A 80 22.33 -25.87 10.20
CA ALA A 80 23.08 -25.99 8.94
C ALA A 80 24.06 -27.17 8.90
N ASP A 81 24.51 -27.65 10.06
CA ASP A 81 25.38 -28.83 10.20
C ASP A 81 24.63 -30.16 10.01
N THR A 82 23.33 -30.17 10.25
CA THR A 82 22.46 -31.36 10.12
C THR A 82 21.66 -31.39 8.81
N GLY A 83 21.74 -30.33 8.01
CA GLY A 83 20.98 -30.17 6.77
C GLY A 83 19.51 -29.80 6.98
N SER A 84 19.07 -29.52 8.22
CA SER A 84 17.75 -29.00 8.53
C SER A 84 17.90 -27.58 9.06
N ILE A 85 17.78 -26.62 8.16
CA ILE A 85 18.09 -25.21 8.40
C ILE A 85 16.86 -24.46 8.90
N ALA A 86 17.04 -23.62 9.92
CA ALA A 86 16.08 -22.57 10.30
C ALA A 86 16.77 -21.20 10.33
N ILE A 87 16.09 -20.18 9.82
CA ILE A 87 16.53 -18.77 9.86
C ILE A 87 15.42 -17.94 10.51
N ARG A 88 15.80 -17.23 11.56
CA ARG A 88 14.87 -16.54 12.47
C ARG A 88 14.62 -15.09 12.07
N ASP A 89 13.52 -14.53 12.55
CA ASP A 89 13.28 -13.08 12.49
C ASP A 89 14.33 -12.30 13.30
N ILE A 90 14.38 -10.98 13.09
CA ILE A 90 15.34 -10.10 13.80
C ILE A 90 15.14 -10.16 15.32
N ALA A 91 13.89 -10.33 15.78
CA ALA A 91 13.56 -10.39 17.20
C ALA A 91 13.85 -11.77 17.83
N ASP A 92 14.32 -12.75 17.05
CA ASP A 92 14.61 -14.12 17.49
C ASP A 92 13.40 -14.86 18.08
N THR A 93 12.18 -14.49 17.68
CA THR A 93 10.92 -15.04 18.19
C THR A 93 10.35 -16.16 17.33
N LYS A 94 10.62 -16.15 16.01
CA LYS A 94 9.97 -17.04 15.04
C LYS A 94 10.90 -17.44 13.91
N ASP A 95 10.81 -18.70 13.48
CA ASP A 95 11.48 -19.17 12.28
C ASP A 95 10.70 -18.67 11.05
N ARG A 96 11.38 -17.90 10.18
CA ARG A 96 10.80 -17.30 8.97
C ARG A 96 11.11 -18.10 7.72
N ILE A 97 12.24 -18.81 7.72
CA ILE A 97 12.66 -19.68 6.64
C ILE A 97 13.11 -20.99 7.26
N THR A 98 12.48 -22.08 6.88
CA THR A 98 12.96 -23.43 7.19
C THR A 98 13.24 -24.17 5.89
N ALA A 99 14.33 -24.93 5.85
CA ALA A 99 14.73 -25.63 4.64
C ALA A 99 15.41 -26.95 4.97
N THR A 100 15.21 -27.95 4.13
CA THR A 100 16.07 -29.15 4.13
C THR A 100 17.08 -29.06 3.00
N THR A 101 18.31 -29.51 3.24
CA THR A 101 19.37 -29.53 2.25
C THR A 101 19.79 -30.94 1.88
N SER A 102 20.30 -31.10 0.66
CA SER A 102 21.02 -32.31 0.25
C SER A 102 22.40 -32.37 0.90
N VAL A 103 23.13 -33.46 0.65
CA VAL A 103 24.51 -33.63 1.13
C VAL A 103 25.47 -32.61 0.51
N GLU A 104 25.15 -32.08 -0.67
CA GLU A 104 25.91 -31.00 -1.32
C GLU A 104 25.56 -29.60 -0.78
N GLY A 105 24.66 -29.49 0.19
CA GLY A 105 24.22 -28.22 0.76
C GLY A 105 23.17 -27.47 -0.08
N ASN A 106 22.63 -28.10 -1.13
CA ASN A 106 21.56 -27.51 -1.93
C ASN A 106 20.23 -27.61 -1.19
N ARG A 107 19.42 -26.55 -1.16
CA ARG A 107 18.06 -26.61 -0.59
C ARG A 107 17.17 -27.49 -1.48
N ILE A 108 16.56 -28.52 -0.91
CA ILE A 108 15.65 -29.46 -1.60
C ILE A 108 14.19 -29.25 -1.19
N SER A 109 13.95 -28.68 -0.02
CA SER A 109 12.65 -28.16 0.39
C SER A 109 12.82 -26.85 1.12
N VAL A 110 11.86 -25.94 0.95
CA VAL A 110 11.82 -24.65 1.63
C VAL A 110 10.39 -24.40 2.08
N THR A 111 10.22 -23.98 3.33
CA THR A 111 8.98 -23.44 3.88
C THR A 111 9.25 -22.03 4.36
N LEU A 112 8.35 -21.11 3.98
CA LEU A 112 8.45 -19.69 4.28
C LEU A 112 7.27 -19.28 5.17
N ASP A 113 7.55 -18.47 6.18
CA ASP A 113 6.53 -17.92 7.07
C ASP A 113 6.61 -16.39 7.08
N GLY A 114 5.69 -15.78 6.34
CA GLY A 114 5.55 -14.34 6.22
C GLY A 114 4.73 -13.68 7.32
N GLY A 115 4.03 -14.43 8.19
CA GLY A 115 2.98 -13.90 9.10
C GLY A 115 3.43 -13.45 10.48
#